data_AF-A0A9E4LA55-F1
#
_entry.id   AF-A0A9E4LA55-F1
#
_cell.length_a   1.000
_cell.length_b   1.000
_cell.length_c   1.000
_cell.angle_alpha   90.00
_cell.angle_beta   90.00
_cell.angle_gamma   90.00
#
_symmetry.space_group_name_H-M   'P 1'
#
loop_
_entity.id
_entity.type
_entity.pdbx_description
1 polymer ?
#
loop_
_entity_poly.entity_id
_entity_poly.type
_entity_poly.pdbx_seq_one_letter_code
_entity_poly.pdbx_strand_id
1 'polypeptide(L)' 'MSVEKRPITASDLYRIVLVEEPRISPDGQHVAWVRQQARKFSNDYRREVWLSSRDGASSIQLTRGGADTSPRWSPDGRSL' A
#
# COMPACT_ATOMS: atom_id res chain seq x y z
N MET A 1 -22.79 -7.23 -26.80
CA MET A 1 -22.66 -5.78 -26.63
C MET A 1 -21.37 -5.52 -25.86
N SER A 2 -20.39 -4.86 -26.47
CA SER A 2 -19.13 -4.50 -25.81
C SER A 2 -19.34 -3.24 -24.98
N VAL A 3 -18.95 -3.26 -23.71
CA VAL A 3 -18.95 -2.07 -22.85
C VAL A 3 -17.79 -1.18 -23.29
N GLU A 4 -18.10 0.02 -23.77
CA GLU A 4 -17.09 1.02 -24.09
C GLU A 4 -16.45 1.53 -22.79
N LYS A 5 -15.13 1.45 -22.70
CA LYS A 5 -14.40 1.90 -21.50
C LYS A 5 -14.26 3.43 -21.54
N ARG A 6 -14.60 4.11 -20.45
CA ARG A 6 -14.39 5.56 -20.34
C ARG A 6 -12.89 5.92 -20.39
N PRO A 7 -12.52 7.08 -20.93
CA PRO A 7 -11.16 7.61 -20.82
C PRO A 7 -10.74 7.88 -19.36
N ILE A 8 -9.42 7.93 -19.15
CA ILE A 8 -8.80 8.42 -17.90
C ILE A 8 -8.98 9.94 -17.82
N THR A 9 -9.25 10.44 -16.63
CA THR A 9 -9.37 11.87 -16.32
C THR A 9 -8.36 12.27 -15.23
N ALA A 10 -8.12 13.57 -15.06
CA ALA A 10 -7.25 14.05 -13.97
C ALA A 10 -7.71 13.56 -12.58
N SER A 11 -9.02 13.38 -12.37
CA SER A 11 -9.56 12.88 -11.10
C SER A 11 -9.18 11.42 -10.80
N ASP A 12 -8.80 10.65 -11.82
CA ASP A 12 -8.36 9.27 -11.61
C ASP A 12 -6.97 9.20 -10.96
N LEU A 13 -6.17 10.26 -11.01
CA LEU A 13 -4.89 10.33 -10.30
C LEU A 13 -5.05 10.06 -8.79
N TYR A 14 -6.14 10.56 -8.19
CA TYR A 14 -6.44 10.33 -6.77
C TYR A 14 -6.87 8.90 -6.45
N ARG A 15 -7.13 8.06 -7.46
CA ARG A 15 -7.49 6.64 -7.32
C ARG A 15 -6.31 5.71 -7.56
N ILE A 16 -5.20 6.24 -8.09
CA ILE A 16 -3.98 5.46 -8.28
C ILE A 16 -3.39 5.18 -6.90
N VAL A 17 -3.16 3.89 -6.64
CA VAL A 17 -2.42 3.42 -5.48
C VAL A 17 -1.06 2.94 -5.98
N LEU A 18 -0.01 3.50 -5.41
CA LEU A 18 1.36 3.04 -5.63
C LEU A 18 1.76 2.13 -4.47
N VAL A 19 2.41 1.03 -4.81
CA VAL A 19 2.99 0.07 -3.86
C VAL A 19 4.47 0.38 -3.78
N GLU A 20 4.90 0.83 -2.61
CA GLU A 20 6.28 1.20 -2.33
C GLU A 20 6.90 0.23 -1.30
N GLU A 21 8.22 0.08 -1.38
CA GLU A 21 9.06 -0.58 -0.36
C GLU A 21 8.56 -1.95 0.19
N PRO A 22 8.28 -2.96 -0.65
CA PRO A 22 7.88 -4.27 -0.16
C PRO A 22 9.00 -4.92 0.68
N ARG A 23 8.61 -5.61 1.76
CA ARG A 23 9.48 -6.35 2.69
C ARG A 23 8.81 -7.65 3.10
N ILE A 24 9.40 -8.77 2.70
CA ILE A 24 8.93 -10.11 3.04
C ILE A 24 9.36 -10.43 4.48
N SER A 25 8.46 -11.04 5.27
CA SER A 25 8.79 -11.54 6.61
C SER A 25 9.83 -12.65 6.57
N PRO A 26 10.63 -12.88 7.62
CA PRO A 26 11.63 -13.95 7.64
C PRO A 26 11.08 -15.36 7.35
N ASP A 27 9.85 -15.67 7.76
CA ASP A 27 9.16 -16.93 7.48
C ASP A 27 8.50 -17.00 6.08
N GLY A 28 8.55 -15.90 5.33
CA GLY A 28 7.98 -15.75 4.00
C GLY A 28 6.45 -15.72 3.94
N GLN A 29 5.73 -15.68 5.06
CA GLN A 29 4.26 -15.76 5.08
C GLN A 29 3.57 -14.41 4.87
N HIS A 30 4.28 -13.32 5.10
CA HIS A 30 3.72 -11.98 5.03
C HIS A 30 4.60 -11.01 4.24
N VAL A 31 3.96 -9.98 3.69
CA VAL A 31 4.62 -8.87 3.00
C VAL A 31 4.15 -7.57 3.63
N ALA A 32 5.08 -6.84 4.24
CA ALA A 32 4.88 -5.46 4.62
C ALA A 32 5.17 -4.55 3.43
N TRP A 33 4.36 -3.52 3.20
CA TRP A 33 4.55 -2.59 2.09
C TRP A 33 3.94 -1.24 2.43
N VAL A 34 4.33 -0.22 1.67
CA VAL A 34 3.81 1.14 1.83
C VAL A 34 2.76 1.39 0.74
N ARG A 35 1.55 1.74 1.17
CA ARG A 35 0.47 2.21 0.31
C ARG A 35 0.59 3.72 0.16
N GLN A 36 0.93 4.19 -1.04
CA GLN A 36 0.96 5.62 -1.35
C GLN A 36 -0.23 6.00 -2.23
N GLN A 37 -0.91 7.11 -1.90
CA GLN A 37 -2.01 7.65 -2.70
C GLN A 37 -2.03 9.19 -2.62
N ALA A 38 -2.29 9.85 -3.75
CA ALA A 38 -2.47 11.31 -3.78
C ALA A 38 -3.72 11.72 -3.00
N ARG A 39 -3.64 12.79 -2.21
CA ARG A 39 -4.79 13.32 -1.48
C ARG A 39 -5.49 14.40 -2.31
N LYS A 40 -6.83 14.35 -2.37
CA LYS A 40 -7.62 15.27 -3.23
C LYS A 40 -7.65 16.71 -2.71
N PHE A 41 -7.62 16.88 -1.40
CA PHE A 41 -7.82 18.17 -0.73
C PHE A 41 -6.54 18.72 -0.09
N SER A 42 -5.39 18.11 -0.38
CA SER A 42 -4.08 18.56 0.06
C SER A 42 -3.07 18.28 -1.05
N ASN A 43 -2.07 19.15 -1.22
CA ASN A 43 -1.07 19.02 -2.29
C ASN A 43 0.07 18.07 -1.88
N ASP A 44 -0.28 16.87 -1.42
CA ASP A 44 0.63 15.88 -0.87
C ASP A 44 0.14 14.44 -1.12
N TYR A 45 0.89 13.48 -0.59
CA TYR A 45 0.58 12.06 -0.66
C TYR A 45 0.35 11.50 0.75
N ARG A 46 -0.62 10.60 0.86
CA ARG A 46 -0.74 9.73 2.03
C ARG A 46 0.14 8.52 1.85
N ARG A 47 0.96 8.20 2.86
CA ARG A 47 1.67 6.92 3.00
C ARG A 47 1.26 6.20 4.27
N GLU A 48 0.96 4.91 4.13
CA GLU A 48 0.50 4.03 5.19
C GLU A 48 1.24 2.71 5.06
N VAL A 49 1.64 2.11 6.18
CA VAL A 49 2.18 0.75 6.19
C VAL A 49 1.03 -0.24 6.22
N TRP A 50 1.08 -1.20 5.31
CA TRP A 50 0.13 -2.29 5.17
C TRP A 50 0.85 -3.63 5.28
N LEU A 51 0.12 -4.64 5.75
CA LEU A 51 0.58 -6.01 5.85
C LEU A 51 -0.35 -6.92 5.07
N SER A 52 0.20 -7.71 4.15
CA SER A 52 -0.56 -8.67 3.35
C SER A 52 -0.09 -10.08 3.61
N SER A 53 -0.99 -11.06 3.47
CA SER A 53 -0.59 -12.46 3.32
C SER A 53 0.19 -12.64 2.02
N ARG A 54 1.12 -13.62 1.99
CA ARG A 54 1.98 -13.92 0.82
C ARG A 54 1.19 -14.11 -0.48
N ASP A 55 0.01 -14.71 -0.41
CA ASP A 55 -0.89 -14.97 -1.54
C ASP A 55 -1.71 -13.73 -1.96
N GLY A 56 -1.63 -12.63 -1.21
CA GLY A 56 -2.40 -11.41 -1.45
C GLY A 56 -3.88 -11.52 -1.09
N ALA A 57 -4.34 -12.65 -0.52
CA ALA A 57 -5.75 -12.88 -0.21
C ALA A 57 -6.26 -11.98 0.93
N SER A 58 -5.37 -11.53 1.81
CA SER A 58 -5.69 -10.68 2.95
C SER A 58 -4.72 -9.51 3.05
N SER A 59 -5.21 -8.35 3.49
CA SER A 59 -4.41 -7.15 3.74
C SER A 59 -4.99 -6.34 4.87
N ILE A 60 -4.15 -5.90 5.80
CA ILE A 60 -4.53 -5.03 6.92
C ILE A 60 -3.68 -3.76 6.93
N GLN A 61 -4.29 -2.64 7.32
CA GLN A 61 -3.58 -1.39 7.54
C GLN A 61 -2.98 -1.38 8.95
N LEU A 62 -1.68 -1.13 9.05
CA LEU A 62 -0.97 -1.07 10.34
C LEU A 62 -0.86 0.37 10.88
N THR A 63 -0.61 1.34 10.01
CA THR A 63 -0.39 2.74 10.43
C THR A 63 -1.40 3.70 9.80
N ARG A 64 -1.65 4.83 10.47
CA ARG A 64 -2.61 5.86 10.03
C ARG A 64 -2.03 7.28 10.04
N GLY A 65 -0.72 7.44 10.29
CA GLY A 65 -0.04 8.74 10.42
C GLY A 65 0.03 9.51 9.11
N GLY A 66 0.09 8.79 7.98
CA GLY A 66 -0.08 9.37 6.65
C GLY A 66 1.22 9.83 5.98
N ALA A 67 2.36 9.69 6.65
CA ALA A 67 3.71 9.84 6.10
C ALA A 67 4.62 8.64 6.47
N ASP A 68 4.02 7.51 6.85
CA ASP A 68 4.73 6.35 7.41
C ASP A 68 5.43 5.57 6.28
N THR A 69 6.72 5.28 6.45
CA THR A 69 7.58 4.63 5.44
C THR A 69 8.59 3.68 6.07
N SER A 70 9.34 2.93 5.26
CA SER A 70 10.43 2.07 5.73
C SER A 70 10.05 1.02 6.77
N PRO A 71 9.04 0.17 6.51
CA PRO A 71 8.75 -0.98 7.38
C PRO A 71 9.97 -1.91 7.49
N ARG A 72 10.25 -2.46 8.67
CA ARG A 72 11.39 -3.37 8.90
C ARG A 72 11.01 -4.48 9.87
N TRP A 73 11.08 -5.71 9.40
CA TRP A 73 10.89 -6.88 10.24
C TRP A 73 12.00 -7.01 11.27
N SER A 74 11.65 -7.44 12.48
CA SER A 74 12.61 -8.02 13.40
C SER A 74 13.26 -9.25 12.76
N PRO A 75 14.52 -9.60 13.12
CA PRO A 75 15.17 -10.79 12.58
C PRO A 75 14.42 -12.09 12.86
N ASP A 76 13.67 -12.15 13.97
CA ASP A 76 12.83 -13.30 14.35
C ASP A 76 11.43 -13.29 13.71
N GLY A 77 11.09 -12.23 12.96
CA GLY A 77 9.82 -12.09 12.24
C GLY A 77 8.59 -11.87 13.12
N ARG A 78 8.75 -11.73 14.44
CA ARG A 78 7.63 -11.58 15.37
C ARG A 78 7.07 -10.16 15.44
N SER A 79 7.84 -9.18 15.00
CA SER A 79 7.43 -7.77 14.95
C SER A 79 7.89 -7.08 13.67
N LEU A 80 7.22 -5.97 13.37
CA LEU A 80 7.40 -5.13 12.20
C LEU A 80 7.36 -3.65 12.61
#